data_AF-A0A849IJ28-F1
#
_entry.id   AF-A0A849IJ28-F1
#
_cell.length_a   1.000
_cell.length_b   1.000
_cell.length_c   1.000
_cell.angle_alpha   90.00
_cell.angle_beta   90.00
_cell.angle_gamma   90.00
#
_symmetry.space_group_name_H-M   'P 1'
#
loop_
_entity.id
_entity.type
_entity.pdbx_description
1 polymer ?
#
loop_
_entity_poly.entity_id
_entity_poly.type
_entity_poly.pdbx_seq_one_letter_code
_entity_poly.pdbx_strand_id
1 'polypeptide(L)'
;MLAENGAAAENCEIPGALPENVEVSRPNLGRPTVVSVRLSADEYARLQRAAEQANLPLSTLIRIWTLDRARVEAEGGAGSLAQRLARLERAVFQRSA
;
A
#
# COMPACT_ATOMS: atom_id res chain seq x y z
N MET A 1 13.14 4.52 9.61
CA MET A 1 12.51 5.41 10.61
C MET A 1 11.08 5.83 10.29
N LEU A 2 10.64 6.08 9.04
CA LEU A 2 9.20 6.39 8.79
C LEU A 2 8.26 5.17 8.87
N ALA A 3 8.74 3.98 8.47
CA ALA A 3 7.95 2.74 8.51
C ALA A 3 7.62 2.29 9.94
N GLU A 4 8.56 2.46 10.89
CA GLU A 4 8.35 2.14 12.30
C GLU A 4 7.32 3.07 12.97
N ASN A 5 7.32 4.36 12.58
CA ASN A 5 6.35 5.34 13.10
C ASN A 5 4.90 5.05 12.67
N GLY A 6 4.69 4.51 11.47
CA GLY A 6 3.36 4.12 10.99
C GLY A 6 2.78 2.94 11.76
N ALA A 7 3.58 1.90 12.01
CA ALA A 7 3.18 0.75 12.80
C ALA A 7 2.95 1.11 14.29
N ALA A 8 3.77 2.01 14.84
CA ALA A 8 3.64 2.46 16.23
C ALA A 8 2.37 3.32 16.46
N ALA A 9 1.94 4.12 15.48
CA ALA A 9 0.74 4.96 15.59
C ALA A 9 -0.56 4.14 15.73
N GLU A 10 -0.62 2.94 15.15
CA GLU A 10 -1.77 2.02 15.32
C GLU A 10 -1.77 1.33 16.70
N ASN A 11 -0.62 1.33 17.38
CA ASN A 11 -0.38 0.69 18.67
C ASN A 11 -0.41 1.67 19.85
N CYS A 12 -0.90 2.91 19.64
CA CYS A 12 -1.17 3.82 20.74
C CYS A 12 -2.17 3.18 21.72
N GLU A 13 -1.71 2.92 22.94
CA GLU A 13 -2.58 2.63 24.07
C GLU A 13 -3.46 3.86 24.30
N ILE A 14 -4.79 3.66 24.29
CA ILE A 14 -5.72 4.75 24.61
C ILE A 14 -5.56 5.00 26.12
N PRO A 15 -5.08 6.18 26.56
CA PRO A 15 -4.91 6.43 27.97
C PRO A 15 -6.28 6.70 28.59
N GLY A 16 -6.77 5.74 29.38
CA GLY A 16 -7.97 5.90 30.23
C GLY A 16 -9.22 5.17 29.74
N ALA A 17 -10.16 5.00 30.67
CA ALA A 17 -11.47 4.42 30.40
C ALA A 17 -12.21 5.30 29.39
N LEU A 18 -12.41 4.78 28.19
CA LEU A 18 -13.27 5.41 27.21
C LEU A 18 -14.69 5.51 27.78
N PRO A 19 -15.44 6.58 27.47
CA PRO A 19 -16.85 6.67 27.81
C PRO A 19 -17.60 5.40 27.37
N GLU A 20 -18.53 4.89 28.18
CA GLU A 20 -19.25 3.63 27.93
C GLU A 20 -20.01 3.60 26.60
N ASN A 21 -20.26 4.77 26.00
CA ASN A 21 -20.96 4.93 24.73
C ASN A 21 -20.04 5.04 23.50
N VAL A 22 -18.73 4.78 23.64
CA VAL A 22 -17.76 4.83 22.53
C VAL A 22 -17.41 3.43 22.05
N GLU A 23 -17.83 3.09 20.84
CA GLU A 23 -17.34 1.90 20.14
C GLU A 23 -15.94 2.16 19.57
N VAL A 24 -14.94 1.41 20.06
CA VAL A 24 -13.59 1.45 19.50
C VAL A 24 -13.53 0.52 18.30
N SER A 25 -13.36 1.09 17.11
CA SER A 25 -13.01 0.31 15.92
C SER A 25 -11.51 0.40 15.66
N ARG A 26 -10.83 -0.75 15.60
CA ARG A 26 -9.44 -0.87 15.13
C ARG A 26 -9.42 -1.60 13.77
N PRO A 27 -9.77 -0.92 12.67
CA PRO A 27 -9.98 -1.55 11.36
C PRO A 27 -8.74 -2.26 10.79
N ASN A 28 -7.54 -1.94 11.27
CA ASN A 28 -6.28 -2.52 10.82
C ASN A 28 -5.67 -3.55 11.78
N LEU A 29 -6.34 -3.92 12.89
CA LEU A 29 -5.78 -4.80 13.92
C LEU A 29 -5.31 -6.17 13.37
N GLY A 30 -5.95 -6.67 12.30
CA GLY A 30 -5.54 -7.90 11.60
C GLY A 30 -4.54 -7.72 10.45
N ARG A 31 -3.96 -6.52 10.30
CA ARG A 31 -3.11 -6.14 9.14
C ARG A 31 -1.84 -5.42 9.62
N PRO A 32 -0.96 -6.10 10.39
CA PRO A 32 0.15 -5.45 11.10
C PRO A 32 1.30 -5.01 10.18
N THR A 33 1.40 -5.54 8.96
CA THR A 33 2.55 -5.29 8.08
C THR A 33 2.38 -3.99 7.29
N VAL A 34 3.24 -3.01 7.57
CA VAL A 34 3.33 -1.74 6.83
C VAL A 34 4.42 -1.80 5.77
N VAL A 35 4.09 -1.44 4.52
CA VAL A 35 5.04 -1.31 3.41
C VAL A 35 5.16 0.17 3.02
N SER A 36 6.38 0.70 3.04
CA SER A 36 6.67 2.08 2.61
C SER A 36 7.22 2.10 1.18
N VAL A 37 6.62 2.93 0.32
CA VAL A 37 7.03 3.10 -1.08
C VAL A 37 7.39 4.56 -1.32
N ARG A 38 8.55 4.81 -1.93
CA ARG A 38 8.96 6.16 -2.35
C ARG A 38 8.36 6.45 -3.72
N LEU A 39 7.74 7.61 -3.85
CA LEU A 39 7.15 8.11 -5.09
C LEU A 39 7.76 9.47 -5.41
N SER A 40 7.98 9.72 -6.69
CA SER A 40 8.15 11.09 -7.19
C SER A 40 6.87 11.90 -6.98
N ALA A 41 6.98 13.23 -7.07
CA ALA A 41 5.83 14.12 -6.96
C ALA A 41 4.74 13.81 -7.99
N ASP A 42 5.15 13.50 -9.23
CA ASP A 42 4.23 13.20 -10.33
C ASP A 42 3.49 11.87 -10.13
N GLU A 43 4.20 10.84 -9.65
CA GLU A 43 3.61 9.54 -9.32
C GLU A 43 2.60 9.67 -8.19
N TYR A 44 2.94 10.39 -7.12
CA TYR A 44 2.02 10.67 -6.02
C TYR A 44 0.78 11.42 -6.50
N ALA A 45 0.96 12.52 -7.26
CA ALA A 45 -0.14 13.32 -7.76
C ALA A 45 -1.08 12.51 -8.68
N ARG A 46 -0.53 11.58 -9.48
CA ARG A 46 -1.32 10.69 -10.32
C ARG A 46 -2.19 9.74 -9.49
N LEU A 47 -1.62 9.12 -8.46
CA LEU A 47 -2.36 8.20 -7.59
C LEU A 47 -3.40 8.95 -6.73
N GLN A 48 -3.04 10.14 -6.24
CA GLN A 48 -3.93 11.00 -5.45
C GLN A 48 -5.18 11.38 -6.24
N ARG A 49 -5.03 11.84 -7.50
CA ARG A 49 -6.17 12.13 -8.37
C ARG A 49 -7.07 10.91 -8.61
N ALA A 50 -6.48 9.73 -8.81
CA ALA A 50 -7.26 8.50 -8.99
C ALA A 50 -8.04 8.12 -7.72
N ALA A 51 -7.45 8.34 -6.54
CA ALA A 51 -8.09 8.08 -5.25
C ALA A 51 -9.29 9.03 -5.03
N GLU A 52 -9.10 10.32 -5.33
CA GLU A 52 -10.16 11.33 -5.27
C GLU A 52 -11.32 11.00 -6.22
N GLN A 53 -11.03 10.63 -7.47
CA GLN A 53 -12.05 10.23 -8.44
C GLN A 53 -12.84 8.99 -8.00
N ALA A 54 -12.19 8.07 -7.31
CA ALA A 54 -12.82 6.87 -6.75
C ALA A 54 -13.51 7.12 -5.40
N ASN A 55 -13.39 8.31 -4.82
CA ASN A 55 -13.80 8.64 -3.46
C ASN A 55 -13.25 7.66 -2.41
N LEU A 56 -11.97 7.33 -2.53
CA LEU A 56 -11.26 6.41 -1.64
C LEU A 56 -10.04 7.08 -1.00
N PRO A 57 -9.67 6.70 0.23
CA PRO A 57 -8.34 6.99 0.75
C PRO A 57 -7.26 6.41 -0.16
N LEU A 58 -6.17 7.15 -0.37
CA LEU A 58 -5.06 6.73 -1.23
C LEU A 58 -4.50 5.35 -0.84
N SER A 59 -4.37 5.08 0.45
CA SER A 59 -3.91 3.78 0.97
C SER A 59 -4.85 2.63 0.62
N THR A 60 -6.16 2.87 0.66
CA THR A 60 -7.20 1.91 0.27
C THR A 60 -7.12 1.61 -1.22
N LEU A 61 -7.00 2.65 -2.06
CA LEU A 61 -6.85 2.50 -3.51
C LEU A 61 -5.61 1.66 -3.86
N ILE A 62 -4.44 2.04 -3.33
CA ILE A 62 -3.17 1.35 -3.56
C ILE A 62 -3.29 -0.12 -3.16
N ARG A 63 -3.92 -0.40 -2.01
CA ARG A 63 -4.12 -1.77 -1.54
C ARG A 63 -4.97 -2.59 -2.50
N ILE A 64 -6.12 -2.06 -2.93
CA ILE A 64 -7.03 -2.76 -3.85
C ILE A 64 -6.30 -3.08 -5.15
N TRP A 65 -5.69 -2.07 -5.78
CA TRP A 65 -4.99 -2.24 -7.05
C TRP A 65 -3.83 -3.23 -6.97
N THR A 66 -3.07 -3.22 -5.86
CA THR A 66 -1.94 -4.14 -5.67
C THR A 66 -2.41 -5.59 -5.53
N LEU A 67 -3.45 -5.83 -4.72
CA LEU A 67 -3.99 -7.18 -4.50
C LEU A 67 -4.69 -7.71 -5.75
N ASP A 68 -5.45 -6.86 -6.44
CA ASP A 68 -6.11 -7.22 -7.69
C ASP A 68 -5.08 -7.59 -8.77
N ARG A 69 -4.02 -6.78 -8.91
CA ARG A 69 -2.96 -7.08 -9.87
C ARG A 69 -2.23 -8.38 -9.53
N ALA A 70 -1.90 -8.61 -8.26
CA ALA A 70 -1.25 -9.83 -7.81
C ALA A 70 -2.11 -11.07 -8.10
N ARG A 71 -3.43 -10.96 -7.89
CA ARG A 71 -4.39 -12.02 -8.22
C ARG A 71 -4.41 -12.32 -9.72
N VAL A 72 -4.56 -11.30 -10.57
CA VAL A 72 -4.56 -11.45 -12.03
C VAL A 72 -3.26 -12.12 -12.52
N GLU A 73 -2.13 -11.79 -11.90
CA GLU A 73 -0.84 -12.39 -12.23
C GLU A 73 -0.70 -13.85 -11.78
N ALA A 74 -1.31 -14.21 -10.64
CA ALA A 74 -1.36 -15.60 -10.18
C ALA A 74 -2.33 -16.46 -11.02
N GLU A 75 -3.44 -15.88 -11.48
CA GLU A 75 -4.47 -16.55 -12.30
C GLU A 75 -4.10 -16.63 -13.80
N GLY A 76 -2.93 -16.12 -14.20
CA GLY A 76 -2.37 -16.31 -15.56
C GLY A 76 -2.79 -15.27 -16.60
N GLY A 77 -3.25 -14.08 -16.18
CA GLY A 77 -3.54 -12.96 -17.08
C GLY A 77 -2.30 -12.50 -17.86
N ALA A 78 -2.48 -12.26 -19.16
CA ALA A 78 -1.44 -11.96 -20.16
C ALA A 78 -0.24 -11.14 -19.64
N GLY A 79 0.92 -11.81 -19.56
CA GLY A 79 2.20 -11.25 -19.13
C GLY A 79 2.43 -11.36 -17.62
N SER A 80 2.96 -12.49 -17.15
CA SER A 80 3.16 -12.78 -15.73
C SER A 80 4.11 -11.75 -15.07
N LEU A 81 3.91 -11.50 -13.77
CA LEU A 81 4.78 -10.61 -12.97
C LEU A 81 6.26 -10.94 -13.14
N ALA A 82 6.57 -12.24 -13.17
CA ALA A 82 7.92 -12.75 -13.38
C ALA A 82 8.54 -12.24 -14.69
N GLN A 83 7.77 -12.20 -15.78
CA GLN A 83 8.25 -11.67 -17.07
C GLN A 83 8.48 -10.15 -17.02
N ARG A 84 7.63 -9.42 -16.29
CA ARG A 84 7.78 -7.96 -16.12
C ARG A 84 8.93 -7.61 -15.17
N LEU A 85 9.10 -8.34 -14.07
CA LEU A 85 10.23 -8.21 -13.16
C LEU A 85 11.54 -8.54 -13.86
N ALA A 86 11.60 -9.66 -14.59
CA ALA A 86 12.78 -10.02 -15.38
C ALA A 86 13.11 -8.98 -16.47
N ARG A 87 12.11 -8.25 -16.97
CA ARG A 87 12.32 -7.10 -17.88
C ARG A 87 12.84 -5.87 -17.12
N LEU A 88 12.30 -5.59 -15.94
CA LEU A 88 12.67 -4.44 -15.12
C LEU A 88 14.09 -4.60 -14.55
N GLU A 89 14.44 -5.78 -14.07
CA GLU A 89 15.80 -6.17 -13.67
C GLU A 89 16.79 -5.97 -14.82
N ARG A 90 16.48 -6.46 -16.03
CA ARG A 90 17.31 -6.19 -17.21
C ARG A 90 17.47 -4.69 -17.49
N ALA A 91 16.38 -3.93 -17.48
CA ALA A 91 16.42 -2.50 -17.80
C ALA A 91 17.20 -1.66 -16.77
N VAL A 92 17.16 -2.03 -15.49
CA VAL A 92 17.82 -1.30 -14.40
C VAL A 92 19.29 -1.73 -14.27
N PHE A 93 19.56 -3.04 -14.30
CA PHE A 93 20.90 -3.56 -14.03
C PHE A 93 21.80 -3.62 -15.26
N GLN A 94 21.28 -3.73 -16.50
CA GLN A 94 22.12 -3.64 -17.71
C GLN A 94 22.52 -2.21 -18.09
N ARG A 95 21.86 -1.20 -17.55
CA ARG A 95 22.24 0.21 -17.75
C ARG A 95 23.45 0.64 -16.91
N SER A 96 23.94 -0.25 -16.05
CA SER A 96 25.05 -0.01 -15.12
C SER A 96 26.36 -0.69 -15.54
N ALA A 97 26.45 -1.21 -16.78
CA ALA A 97 27.65 -1.83 -17.35
C ALA A 97 28.17 -1.02 -18.55
#